data_AF-A0A2V6FVG1-F1
#
_entry.id   AF-A0A2V6FVG1-F1
#
_cell.length_a   1.000
_cell.length_b   1.000
_cell.length_c   1.000
_cell.angle_alpha   90.00
_cell.angle_beta   90.00
_cell.angle_gamma   90.00
#
_symmetry.space_group_name_H-M   'P 1'
#
loop_
_entity.id
_entity.type
_entity.pdbx_description
1 polymer ?
#
loop_
_entity_poly.entity_id
_entity_poly.type
_entity_poly.pdbx_seq_one_letter_code
_entity_poly.pdbx_strand_id
1 'polypeptide(L)'
;MRIFRQESEGGSALICVLGTILVLSLIAGNVLFNCITRYNAASGQVRGWKESLYAAEAGGDLAYAEIRKTVFDPTHAFSGWTNSGAVYSNSPATFGRDNLTTSATVDPFYYDSSGNAWYRIRAKGVAPVLGLTRVTMDDRVDPGTRGDSLLRKIDFKYDHFIAAYGPNGDNSGKAIVSVSRPQIARRVELIAAPVTPFESPIKVLTSFYGPGSAALIDSYNSKNGPYYFGADNPSDPHYSDSHSGDVSVGGASFDLGGDIWGNVTTNGGNVTPNTRIHGTIDNNVPFTIPPYVMPSNLSPPSPSLTNITGNVTLTPSTAGSSGSPNFYLVSSFSGKLTIDQVGTAETYVAIHVTGDITGSIDVKPNVHVKIYFDGNVSVKAQDIVNETSLAGNLQFYGISPTDPTATQSIDIASPGNFSATFYAPSADFHINGNPDVTGAIVCKTFYENGNASWHYDRALAAEGERIDYRIVSYVEDMR
;
A
#
# COMPACT_ATOMS: atom_id res chain seq x y z
N MET A 1 66.37 -65.19 -64.89
CA MET A 1 65.13 -64.48 -64.49
C MET A 1 65.09 -64.42 -62.97
N ARG A 2 65.50 -63.29 -62.36
CA ARG A 2 65.44 -63.09 -60.91
C ARG A 2 64.10 -62.46 -60.58
N ILE A 3 63.26 -63.16 -59.83
CA ILE A 3 62.00 -62.65 -59.31
C ILE A 3 62.34 -61.93 -58.00
N PHE A 4 62.17 -60.61 -57.96
CA PHE A 4 62.18 -59.84 -56.73
C PHE A 4 60.90 -60.17 -55.96
N ARG A 5 61.04 -60.71 -54.75
CA ARG A 5 59.94 -60.88 -53.81
C ARG A 5 59.85 -59.59 -52.99
N GLN A 6 58.78 -58.83 -53.19
CA GLN A 6 58.50 -57.62 -52.43
C GLN A 6 57.89 -58.03 -51.08
N GLU A 7 58.55 -57.74 -49.97
CA GLU A 7 57.95 -57.89 -48.64
C GLU A 7 56.85 -56.84 -48.47
N SER A 8 55.60 -57.26 -48.29
CA SER A 8 54.53 -56.32 -47.94
C SER A 8 54.63 -56.01 -46.45
N GLU A 9 55.08 -54.81 -46.11
CA GLU A 9 54.91 -54.27 -44.76
C GLU A 9 53.42 -54.03 -44.50
N GLY A 10 52.74 -55.05 -44.00
CA GLY A 10 51.36 -54.96 -43.55
C GLY A 10 51.29 -54.15 -42.26
N GLY A 11 51.33 -52.83 -42.37
CA GLY A 11 50.95 -51.94 -41.26
C GLY A 11 49.57 -52.34 -40.76
N SER A 12 49.46 -52.70 -39.48
CA SER A 12 48.22 -53.21 -38.90
C SER A 12 47.14 -52.11 -38.92
N ALA A 13 46.26 -52.15 -39.92
CA ALA A 13 45.15 -51.22 -40.08
C ALA A 13 44.29 -51.12 -38.81
N LEU A 14 44.22 -52.21 -38.03
CA LEU A 14 43.55 -52.26 -36.73
C LEU A 14 44.15 -51.29 -35.70
N ILE A 15 45.49 -51.17 -35.64
CA ILE A 15 46.16 -50.25 -34.71
C ILE A 15 45.89 -48.80 -35.11
N CYS A 16 45.89 -48.48 -36.41
CA CYS A 16 45.54 -47.15 -36.91
C CYS A 16 44.08 -46.79 -36.59
N VAL A 17 43.15 -47.74 -36.73
CA VAL A 17 41.73 -47.55 -36.39
C VAL A 17 41.54 -47.34 -34.89
N LEU A 18 42.14 -48.17 -34.04
CA LEU A 18 42.08 -48.02 -32.59
C LEU A 18 42.70 -46.70 -32.12
N GLY A 19 43.84 -46.31 -32.70
CA GLY A 19 44.48 -45.01 -32.44
C GLY A 19 43.59 -43.84 -32.86
N THR A 20 42.91 -43.94 -34.00
CA THR A 20 41.98 -42.91 -34.48
C THR A 20 40.75 -42.79 -33.58
N ILE A 21 40.17 -43.92 -33.16
CA ILE A 21 39.03 -43.93 -32.22
C ILE A 21 39.45 -43.29 -30.90
N LEU A 22 40.61 -43.65 -30.35
CA LEU A 22 41.11 -43.06 -29.11
C LEU A 22 41.25 -41.53 -29.23
N VAL A 23 41.87 -41.04 -30.32
CA VAL A 23 42.03 -39.61 -30.58
C VAL A 23 40.67 -38.92 -30.71
N LEU A 24 39.73 -39.49 -31.47
CA LEU A 24 38.39 -38.94 -31.63
C LEU A 24 37.59 -38.96 -30.32
N SER A 25 37.71 -40.01 -29.50
CA SER A 25 37.06 -40.07 -28.18
C SER A 25 37.63 -39.04 -27.22
N LEU A 26 38.94 -38.80 -27.24
CA LEU A 26 39.58 -37.75 -26.44
C LEU A 26 39.13 -36.35 -26.89
N ILE A 27 39.06 -36.10 -28.20
CA ILE A 27 38.56 -34.84 -28.75
C ILE A 27 37.08 -34.65 -28.38
N ALA A 28 36.23 -35.66 -28.60
CA ALA A 28 34.81 -35.61 -28.29
C ALA A 28 34.55 -35.41 -26.79
N GLY A 29 35.29 -36.13 -25.93
CA GLY A 29 35.22 -35.96 -24.48
C GLY A 29 35.62 -34.55 -24.04
N ASN A 30 36.69 -33.99 -24.62
CA ASN A 30 37.13 -32.63 -24.32
C ASN A 30 36.11 -31.58 -24.80
N VAL A 31 35.56 -31.72 -26.01
CA VAL A 31 34.52 -30.83 -26.53
C VAL A 31 33.26 -30.89 -25.66
N LEU A 32 32.80 -32.10 -25.32
CA LEU A 32 31.62 -32.30 -24.49
C LEU A 32 31.81 -31.66 -23.10
N PHE A 33 32.96 -31.87 -22.46
CA PHE A 33 33.26 -31.28 -21.16
C PHE A 33 33.26 -29.74 -21.20
N ASN A 34 33.86 -29.16 -22.24
CA ASN A 34 33.87 -27.71 -22.43
C ASN A 34 32.46 -27.14 -22.70
N CYS A 35 31.67 -27.81 -23.54
CA CYS A 35 30.30 -27.40 -23.84
C CYS A 35 29.39 -27.49 -22.61
N ILE A 36 29.46 -28.57 -21.83
CA ILE A 36 28.66 -28.74 -20.61
C ILE A 36 29.01 -27.67 -19.57
N THR A 37 30.29 -27.36 -19.40
CA THR A 37 30.73 -26.34 -18.43
C THR A 37 30.24 -24.94 -18.82
N ARG A 38 30.33 -24.58 -20.11
CA ARG A 38 29.77 -23.32 -20.63
C ARG A 38 28.25 -23.27 -20.51
N TYR A 39 27.58 -24.37 -20.81
CA TYR A 39 26.13 -24.47 -20.68
C TYR A 39 25.67 -24.27 -19.23
N ASN A 40 26.35 -24.88 -18.26
CA ASN A 40 26.02 -24.71 -16.84
C ASN A 40 26.21 -23.27 -16.37
N ALA A 41 27.29 -22.59 -16.79
CA ALA A 41 27.53 -21.20 -16.44
C ALA A 41 26.53 -20.24 -17.13
N ALA A 42 26.35 -20.36 -18.44
CA ALA A 42 25.50 -19.45 -19.21
C ALA A 42 24.00 -19.70 -19.03
N SER A 43 23.57 -20.94 -18.81
CA SER A 43 22.16 -21.30 -18.65
C SER A 43 21.78 -21.47 -17.19
N GLY A 44 22.48 -22.32 -16.43
CA GLY A 44 22.09 -22.66 -15.05
C GLY A 44 22.22 -21.49 -14.07
N GLN A 45 23.34 -20.78 -14.10
CA GLN A 45 23.58 -19.66 -13.17
C GLN A 45 22.75 -18.42 -13.53
N VAL A 46 22.72 -18.04 -14.81
CA VAL A 46 21.93 -16.89 -15.25
C VAL A 46 20.44 -17.12 -15.03
N ARG A 47 19.97 -18.36 -15.24
CA ARG A 47 18.59 -18.74 -14.91
C ARG A 47 18.35 -18.65 -13.41
N GLY A 48 19.18 -19.27 -12.58
CA GLY A 48 19.05 -19.19 -11.12
C GLY A 48 19.12 -17.76 -10.58
N TRP A 49 19.90 -16.88 -11.20
CA TRP A 49 19.94 -15.45 -10.87
C TRP A 49 18.61 -14.73 -11.13
N LYS A 50 17.93 -15.05 -12.25
CA LYS A 50 16.60 -14.50 -12.55
C LYS A 50 15.53 -15.11 -11.66
N GLU A 51 15.52 -16.43 -11.53
CA GLU A 51 14.52 -17.17 -10.75
C GLU A 51 14.57 -16.85 -9.26
N SER A 52 15.75 -16.60 -8.70
CA SER A 52 15.87 -16.19 -7.29
C SER A 52 15.28 -14.81 -7.01
N LEU A 53 15.29 -13.88 -7.98
CA LEU A 53 14.60 -12.59 -7.83
C LEU A 53 13.09 -12.78 -7.84
N TYR A 54 12.56 -13.51 -8.83
CA TYR A 54 11.13 -13.84 -8.86
C TYR A 54 10.69 -14.55 -7.58
N ALA A 55 11.56 -15.39 -7.01
CA ALA A 55 11.27 -16.01 -5.73
C ALA A 55 11.26 -15.05 -4.55
N ALA A 56 12.12 -14.03 -4.57
CA ALA A 56 12.15 -12.99 -3.54
C ALA A 56 10.88 -12.12 -3.63
N GLU A 57 10.49 -11.73 -4.85
CA GLU A 57 9.26 -10.97 -5.13
C GLU A 57 8.01 -11.72 -4.69
N ALA A 58 7.91 -13.02 -4.99
CA ALA A 58 6.82 -13.86 -4.51
C ALA A 58 6.73 -13.91 -2.97
N GLY A 59 7.88 -13.85 -2.28
CA GLY A 59 7.91 -13.73 -0.82
C GLY A 59 7.44 -12.37 -0.32
N GLY A 60 7.77 -11.31 -1.06
CA GLY A 60 7.27 -9.96 -0.85
C GLY A 60 5.76 -9.88 -1.00
N ASP A 61 5.21 -10.48 -2.05
CA ASP A 61 3.76 -10.54 -2.30
C ASP A 61 3.01 -11.31 -1.20
N LEU A 62 3.56 -12.46 -0.78
CA LEU A 62 3.01 -13.24 0.33
C LEU A 62 2.96 -12.40 1.61
N ALA A 63 4.06 -11.75 1.97
CA ALA A 63 4.15 -10.89 3.15
C ALA A 63 3.19 -9.69 3.06
N TYR A 64 3.09 -9.07 1.88
CA TYR A 64 2.20 -7.96 1.65
C TYR A 64 0.73 -8.35 1.77
N ALA A 65 0.36 -9.54 1.29
CA ALA A 65 -0.98 -10.09 1.49
C ALA A 65 -1.32 -10.25 2.99
N GLU A 66 -0.38 -10.74 3.81
CA GLU A 66 -0.58 -10.82 5.27
C GLU A 66 -0.73 -9.44 5.93
N ILE A 67 0.05 -8.43 5.48
CA ILE A 67 -0.10 -7.05 5.94
C ILE A 67 -1.51 -6.52 5.63
N ARG A 68 -2.02 -6.73 4.41
CA ARG A 68 -3.38 -6.28 4.04
C ARG A 68 -4.47 -6.97 4.86
N LYS A 69 -4.29 -8.25 5.24
CA LYS A 69 -5.21 -8.93 6.16
C LYS A 69 -5.32 -8.23 7.51
N THR A 70 -4.30 -7.50 7.98
CA THR A 70 -4.40 -6.70 9.22
C THR A 70 -5.49 -5.61 9.17
N VAL A 71 -6.08 -5.36 8.00
CA VAL A 71 -7.26 -4.49 7.81
C VAL A 71 -8.52 -5.33 7.62
N PHE A 72 -8.55 -6.20 6.60
CA PHE A 72 -9.79 -6.86 6.16
C PHE A 72 -10.10 -8.20 6.84
N ASP A 73 -9.08 -8.85 7.40
CA ASP A 73 -9.22 -10.11 8.14
C ASP A 73 -8.16 -10.20 9.27
N PRO A 74 -8.25 -9.32 10.29
CA PRO A 74 -7.21 -9.21 11.29
C PRO A 74 -7.01 -10.51 12.10
N THR A 75 -8.04 -11.34 12.19
CA THR A 75 -8.02 -12.63 12.88
C THR A 75 -7.12 -13.66 12.22
N HIS A 76 -6.95 -13.60 10.89
CA HIS A 76 -6.11 -14.55 10.14
C HIS A 76 -4.84 -13.93 9.57
N ALA A 77 -4.58 -12.64 9.85
CA ALA A 77 -3.33 -11.99 9.49
C ALA A 77 -2.14 -12.69 10.14
N PHE A 78 -1.14 -13.05 9.33
CA PHE A 78 0.06 -13.78 9.73
C PHE A 78 -0.22 -15.16 10.36
N SER A 79 -1.36 -15.78 10.06
CA SER A 79 -1.65 -17.13 10.53
C SER A 79 -0.60 -18.13 10.02
N GLY A 80 0.00 -18.90 10.93
CA GLY A 80 1.10 -19.83 10.63
C GLY A 80 2.49 -19.21 10.54
N TRP A 81 2.63 -17.90 10.78
CA TRP A 81 3.93 -17.23 10.88
C TRP A 81 4.44 -17.26 12.32
N THR A 82 5.76 -17.27 12.49
CA THR A 82 6.40 -17.12 13.80
C THR A 82 6.44 -15.64 14.17
N ASN A 83 6.04 -15.30 15.40
CA ASN A 83 6.13 -13.94 15.93
C ASN A 83 7.21 -13.86 17.02
N SER A 84 8.10 -12.87 16.92
CA SER A 84 9.09 -12.54 17.96
C SER A 84 9.22 -11.02 18.05
N GLY A 85 8.74 -10.43 19.15
CA GLY A 85 8.90 -8.99 19.41
C GLY A 85 8.38 -8.07 18.31
N ALA A 86 7.15 -8.34 17.81
CA ALA A 86 6.50 -7.67 16.68
C ALA A 86 7.06 -7.97 15.28
N VAL A 87 8.08 -8.82 15.19
CA VAL A 87 8.60 -9.31 13.90
C VAL A 87 7.89 -10.62 13.55
N TYR A 88 7.28 -10.66 12.37
CA TYR A 88 6.66 -11.86 11.80
C TYR A 88 7.57 -12.48 10.75
N SER A 89 7.79 -13.79 10.81
CA SER A 89 8.56 -14.51 9.79
C SER A 89 7.88 -15.82 9.40
N ASN A 90 7.85 -16.13 8.10
CA ASN A 90 7.35 -17.42 7.65
C ASN A 90 8.48 -18.46 7.55
N SER A 91 8.08 -19.73 7.67
CA SER A 91 8.96 -20.84 7.27
C SER A 91 9.20 -20.79 5.76
N PRO A 92 10.40 -21.15 5.28
CA PRO A 92 10.69 -21.18 3.86
C PRO A 92 9.68 -22.03 3.09
N ALA A 93 9.05 -21.46 2.06
CA ALA A 93 8.08 -22.11 1.20
C ALA A 93 8.73 -22.48 -0.14
N THR A 94 8.50 -23.70 -0.62
CA THR A 94 9.04 -24.20 -1.90
C THR A 94 7.94 -24.23 -2.97
N PHE A 95 8.25 -23.77 -4.17
CA PHE A 95 7.31 -23.72 -5.29
C PHE A 95 8.01 -23.79 -6.65
N GLY A 96 7.19 -23.91 -7.70
CA GLY A 96 7.66 -24.03 -9.08
C GLY A 96 8.30 -25.38 -9.39
N ARG A 97 8.60 -25.61 -10.66
CA ARG A 97 9.18 -26.87 -11.15
C ARG A 97 10.62 -27.06 -10.68
N ASP A 98 11.33 -25.96 -10.47
CA ASP A 98 12.76 -25.95 -10.14
C ASP A 98 13.04 -25.93 -8.63
N ASN A 99 12.03 -26.13 -7.77
CA ASN A 99 12.14 -26.08 -6.31
C ASN A 99 12.70 -24.74 -5.81
N LEU A 100 12.17 -23.64 -6.33
CA LEU A 100 12.47 -22.30 -5.82
C LEU A 100 11.98 -22.21 -4.39
N THR A 101 12.71 -21.50 -3.54
CA THR A 101 12.32 -21.31 -2.14
C THR A 101 12.22 -19.82 -1.82
N THR A 102 11.21 -19.43 -1.05
CA THR A 102 11.06 -18.05 -0.57
C THR A 102 10.81 -18.01 0.93
N SER A 103 11.29 -16.96 1.57
CA SER A 103 11.02 -16.63 2.96
C SER A 103 10.96 -15.12 3.12
N ALA A 104 10.13 -14.62 4.02
CA ALA A 104 9.93 -13.21 4.28
C ALA A 104 9.84 -12.93 5.77
N THR A 105 10.29 -11.73 6.14
CA THR A 105 10.18 -11.15 7.46
C THR A 105 9.46 -9.82 7.36
N VAL A 106 8.51 -9.57 8.25
CA VAL A 106 7.73 -8.34 8.33
C VAL A 106 7.87 -7.75 9.72
N ASP A 107 8.16 -6.45 9.78
CA ASP A 107 8.22 -5.72 11.04
C ASP A 107 7.61 -4.32 10.91
N PRO A 108 6.76 -3.89 11.86
CA PRO A 108 6.38 -2.49 11.95
C PRO A 108 7.59 -1.68 12.40
N PHE A 109 7.94 -0.63 11.66
CA PHE A 109 9.12 0.19 11.94
C PHE A 109 8.80 1.65 12.25
N TYR A 110 7.57 2.08 11.96
CA TYR A 110 7.09 3.45 12.17
C TYR A 110 5.56 3.44 12.38
N TYR A 111 5.05 4.38 13.17
CA TYR A 111 3.61 4.62 13.34
C TYR A 111 3.33 6.08 13.02
N ASP A 112 2.27 6.36 12.25
CA ASP A 112 1.86 7.73 11.94
C ASP A 112 1.11 8.40 13.12
N SER A 113 0.72 9.66 12.94
CA SER A 113 -0.02 10.45 13.95
C SER A 113 -1.39 9.83 14.30
N SER A 114 -1.98 9.09 13.37
CA SER A 114 -3.24 8.35 13.54
C SER A 114 -3.02 6.98 14.20
N GLY A 115 -1.77 6.59 14.47
CA GLY A 115 -1.41 5.31 15.08
C GLY A 115 -1.39 4.13 14.09
N ASN A 116 -1.42 4.38 12.78
CA ASN A 116 -1.32 3.32 11.78
C ASN A 116 0.15 2.89 11.60
N ALA A 117 0.37 1.58 11.56
CA ALA A 117 1.70 1.01 11.38
C ALA A 117 2.18 1.10 9.93
N TRP A 118 3.46 1.40 9.74
CA TRP A 118 4.17 1.20 8.49
C TRP A 118 5.02 -0.05 8.60
N TYR A 119 4.98 -0.89 7.57
CA TYR A 119 5.66 -2.18 7.59
C TYR A 119 6.85 -2.19 6.65
N ARG A 120 7.94 -2.79 7.12
CA ARG A 120 9.05 -3.20 6.30
C ARG A 120 8.94 -4.69 6.03
N ILE A 121 9.06 -5.07 4.76
CA ILE A 121 9.08 -6.45 4.30
C ILE A 121 10.48 -6.75 3.80
N ARG A 122 11.10 -7.81 4.31
CA ARG A 122 12.39 -8.31 3.84
C ARG A 122 12.20 -9.73 3.33
N ALA A 123 12.28 -9.92 2.02
CA ALA A 123 12.06 -11.22 1.39
C ALA A 123 13.36 -11.74 0.77
N LYS A 124 13.59 -13.05 0.91
CA LYS A 124 14.72 -13.80 0.36
C LYS A 124 14.19 -14.88 -0.56
N GLY A 125 14.56 -14.81 -1.83
CA GLY A 125 14.32 -15.85 -2.82
C GLY A 125 15.58 -16.65 -3.09
N VAL A 126 15.44 -17.96 -3.24
CA VAL A 126 16.53 -18.90 -3.45
C VAL A 126 16.19 -19.81 -4.63
N ALA A 127 17.11 -19.89 -5.59
CA ALA A 127 17.03 -20.78 -6.72
C ALA A 127 18.19 -21.79 -6.68
N PRO A 128 17.94 -23.10 -6.80
CA PRO A 128 19.01 -24.08 -6.90
C PRO A 128 19.73 -23.95 -8.24
N VAL A 129 21.06 -24.03 -8.22
CA VAL A 129 21.86 -24.11 -9.44
C VAL A 129 21.90 -25.57 -9.90
N LEU A 130 21.14 -25.88 -10.94
CA LEU A 130 21.14 -27.20 -11.56
C LEU A 130 22.40 -27.38 -12.43
N GLY A 131 23.16 -28.45 -12.19
CA GLY A 131 24.38 -28.76 -12.95
C GLY A 131 25.50 -29.35 -12.09
N LEU A 132 26.70 -29.47 -12.67
CA LEU A 132 27.89 -29.93 -11.95
C LEU A 132 28.29 -28.92 -10.87
N THR A 133 28.82 -29.42 -9.74
CA THR A 133 29.25 -28.61 -8.59
C THR A 133 30.44 -27.68 -8.86
N ARG A 134 31.05 -27.77 -10.04
CA ARG A 134 32.23 -27.02 -10.46
C ARG A 134 31.86 -26.12 -11.65
N VAL A 135 32.14 -24.83 -11.51
CA VAL A 135 31.69 -23.78 -12.45
C VAL A 135 32.85 -22.95 -13.04
N THR A 136 34.09 -23.43 -12.94
CA THR A 136 35.24 -22.71 -13.51
C THR A 136 35.83 -23.48 -14.68
N MET A 137 36.13 -22.75 -15.76
CA MET A 137 36.66 -23.29 -17.01
C MET A 137 38.19 -23.33 -17.06
N ASP A 138 38.90 -22.69 -16.12
CA ASP A 138 40.36 -22.66 -16.14
C ASP A 138 40.94 -22.83 -14.74
N ASP A 139 41.92 -23.72 -14.62
CA ASP A 139 42.85 -23.83 -13.47
C ASP A 139 44.26 -23.35 -13.83
N ARG A 140 44.45 -22.82 -15.05
CA ARG A 140 45.73 -22.34 -15.57
C ARG A 140 45.61 -20.91 -16.11
N VAL A 141 46.66 -20.11 -15.89
CA VAL A 141 46.87 -18.83 -16.60
C VAL A 141 48.03 -19.04 -17.56
N ASP A 142 47.77 -19.00 -18.86
CA ASP A 142 48.79 -18.95 -19.89
C ASP A 142 48.36 -18.03 -21.06
N PRO A 143 49.26 -17.68 -22.00
CA PRO A 143 48.97 -16.73 -23.07
C PRO A 143 47.81 -17.12 -24.01
N GLY A 144 47.33 -18.37 -23.96
CA GLY A 144 46.22 -18.88 -24.76
C GLY A 144 44.90 -19.02 -23.99
N THR A 145 44.90 -18.88 -22.66
CA THR A 145 43.74 -19.07 -21.78
C THR A 145 43.34 -17.76 -21.10
N ARG A 146 42.06 -17.38 -21.21
CA ARG A 146 41.54 -16.19 -20.50
C ARG A 146 41.29 -16.59 -19.04
N GLY A 147 42.26 -16.33 -18.17
CA GLY A 147 42.21 -16.59 -16.71
C GLY A 147 41.12 -15.84 -15.92
N ASP A 148 40.07 -15.34 -16.56
CA ASP A 148 38.95 -14.63 -15.92
C ASP A 148 38.27 -15.48 -14.82
N SER A 149 38.21 -16.81 -15.01
CA SER A 149 37.60 -17.72 -14.03
C SER A 149 38.48 -18.04 -12.80
N LEU A 150 39.79 -17.72 -12.85
CA LEU A 150 40.70 -17.81 -11.70
C LEU A 150 40.64 -16.57 -10.82
N LEU A 151 40.36 -15.41 -11.42
CA LEU A 151 40.26 -14.12 -10.72
C LEU A 151 38.87 -13.90 -10.07
N ARG A 152 37.84 -14.63 -10.52
CA ARG A 152 36.47 -14.58 -9.95
C ARG A 152 35.94 -15.98 -9.68
N LYS A 153 36.39 -16.61 -8.59
CA LYS A 153 35.76 -17.83 -8.08
C LYS A 153 34.45 -17.45 -7.39
N ILE A 154 33.34 -17.57 -8.10
CA ILE A 154 32.00 -17.50 -7.51
C ILE A 154 31.70 -18.88 -6.94
N ASP A 155 31.67 -19.01 -5.61
CA ASP A 155 31.20 -20.22 -4.96
C ASP A 155 29.70 -20.10 -4.63
N PHE A 156 29.00 -21.23 -4.76
CA PHE A 156 27.57 -21.35 -4.46
C PHE A 156 27.32 -22.22 -3.22
N LYS A 157 28.37 -22.40 -2.39
CA LYS A 157 28.35 -23.30 -1.22
C LYS A 157 28.23 -22.54 0.09
N TYR A 158 28.40 -21.22 0.08
CA TYR A 158 28.23 -20.39 1.26
C TYR A 158 27.23 -19.26 1.00
N ASP A 159 26.49 -18.86 2.03
CA ASP A 159 25.68 -17.64 2.01
C ASP A 159 26.60 -16.44 2.30
N HIS A 160 27.16 -15.85 1.24
CA HIS A 160 28.09 -14.72 1.35
C HIS A 160 27.45 -13.47 1.95
N PHE A 161 26.13 -13.31 1.84
CA PHE A 161 25.42 -12.20 2.47
C PHE A 161 25.53 -12.28 4.00
N ILE A 162 25.30 -13.47 4.58
CA ILE A 162 25.40 -13.66 6.04
C ILE A 162 26.84 -13.45 6.50
N ALA A 163 27.82 -13.89 5.70
CA ALA A 163 29.24 -13.70 6.02
C ALA A 163 29.65 -12.22 5.98
N ALA A 164 29.13 -11.44 5.03
CA ALA A 164 29.51 -10.05 4.83
C ALA A 164 28.70 -9.07 5.70
N TYR A 165 27.39 -9.30 5.90
CA TYR A 165 26.47 -8.35 6.51
C TYR A 165 25.61 -8.93 7.64
N GLY A 166 25.73 -10.22 7.95
CA GLY A 166 24.89 -10.88 8.95
C GLY A 166 23.54 -11.34 8.39
N PRO A 167 22.75 -12.10 9.17
CA PRO A 167 21.47 -12.66 8.71
C PRO A 167 20.45 -11.59 8.33
N ASN A 168 20.55 -10.39 8.92
CA ASN A 168 19.60 -9.29 8.75
C ASN A 168 20.14 -8.11 7.91
N GLY A 169 21.39 -8.17 7.44
CA GLY A 169 22.02 -7.05 6.72
C GLY A 169 22.43 -5.86 7.61
N ASP A 170 22.49 -6.06 8.93
CA ASP A 170 22.74 -5.04 9.97
C ASP A 170 24.20 -5.06 10.49
N ASN A 171 25.08 -5.83 9.85
CA ASN A 171 26.45 -6.09 10.26
C ASN A 171 26.60 -6.85 11.60
N SER A 172 25.53 -7.41 12.15
CA SER A 172 25.55 -8.22 13.39
C SER A 172 25.53 -9.72 13.07
N GLY A 173 26.13 -10.55 13.92
CA GLY A 173 26.02 -12.02 13.80
C GLY A 173 26.59 -12.63 12.51
N LYS A 174 27.62 -12.01 11.92
CA LYS A 174 28.27 -12.46 10.68
C LYS A 174 28.87 -13.86 10.83
N ALA A 175 28.56 -14.75 9.89
CA ALA A 175 29.10 -16.10 9.88
C ALA A 175 29.17 -16.67 8.47
N ILE A 176 30.18 -17.49 8.20
CA ILE A 176 30.22 -18.30 6.98
C ILE A 176 29.24 -19.46 7.17
N VAL A 177 28.12 -19.41 6.45
CA VAL A 177 27.07 -20.43 6.54
C VAL A 177 27.11 -21.30 5.28
N SER A 178 27.38 -22.59 5.44
CA SER A 178 27.34 -23.54 4.32
C SER A 178 25.92 -23.83 3.88
N VAL A 179 25.71 -23.97 2.57
CA VAL A 179 24.42 -24.38 2.00
C VAL A 179 24.49 -25.84 1.55
N SER A 180 23.38 -26.58 1.72
CA SER A 180 23.31 -28.02 1.45
C SER A 180 23.41 -28.38 -0.04
N ARG A 181 23.07 -27.43 -0.92
CA ARG A 181 23.13 -27.56 -2.39
C ARG A 181 23.59 -26.24 -3.01
N PRO A 182 24.27 -26.27 -4.17
CA PRO A 182 24.57 -25.06 -4.93
C PRO A 182 23.30 -24.25 -5.20
N GLN A 183 23.28 -22.98 -4.78
CA GLN A 183 22.12 -22.11 -4.94
C GLN A 183 22.54 -20.65 -5.10
N ILE A 184 21.63 -19.87 -5.67
CA ILE A 184 21.71 -18.41 -5.75
C ILE A 184 20.58 -17.85 -4.91
N ALA A 185 20.86 -16.83 -4.10
CA ALA A 185 19.87 -16.13 -3.31
C ALA A 185 19.85 -14.64 -3.67
N ARG A 186 18.66 -14.07 -3.82
CA ARG A 186 18.46 -12.63 -3.97
C ARG A 186 17.47 -12.15 -2.91
N ARG A 187 17.57 -10.88 -2.55
CA ARG A 187 16.78 -10.28 -1.49
C ARG A 187 16.13 -9.00 -1.99
N VAL A 188 14.90 -8.77 -1.55
CA VAL A 188 14.19 -7.52 -1.80
C VAL A 188 13.68 -6.96 -0.47
N GLU A 189 13.69 -5.65 -0.36
CA GLU A 189 13.08 -4.91 0.73
C GLU A 189 11.95 -4.04 0.18
N LEU A 190 10.78 -4.12 0.81
CA LEU A 190 9.61 -3.34 0.46
C LEU A 190 9.14 -2.54 1.67
N ILE A 191 8.63 -1.34 1.43
CA ILE A 191 7.92 -0.56 2.45
C ILE A 191 6.44 -0.50 2.09
N ALA A 192 5.60 -0.99 3.00
CA ALA A 192 4.15 -0.88 2.91
C ALA A 192 3.66 0.26 3.82
N ALA A 193 3.09 1.29 3.22
CA ALA A 193 2.46 2.41 3.92
C ALA A 193 0.95 2.18 4.04
N PRO A 194 0.33 2.59 5.17
CA PRO A 194 -1.11 2.56 5.32
C PRO A 194 -1.74 3.51 4.29
N VAL A 195 -2.88 3.08 3.75
CA VAL A 195 -3.79 3.91 2.96
C VAL A 195 -4.91 4.33 3.89
N THR A 196 -5.08 5.63 4.06
CA THR A 196 -6.17 6.21 4.84
C THR A 196 -7.37 6.54 3.93
N PRO A 197 -8.55 6.84 4.49
CA PRO A 197 -9.72 7.11 3.68
C PRO A 197 -9.67 8.44 2.91
N PHE A 198 -8.91 9.41 3.42
CA PHE A 198 -8.99 10.80 3.00
C PHE A 198 -7.77 11.24 2.17
N GLU A 199 -7.26 10.36 1.29
CA GLU A 199 -6.17 10.68 0.35
C GLU A 199 -6.60 11.60 -0.81
N SER A 200 -7.91 11.80 -1.00
CA SER A 200 -8.49 12.68 -2.02
C SER A 200 -9.75 13.37 -1.47
N PRO A 201 -10.17 14.52 -2.04
CA PRO A 201 -11.35 15.23 -1.59
C PRO A 201 -12.63 14.42 -1.76
N ILE A 202 -12.84 13.81 -2.92
CA ILE A 202 -14.08 13.11 -3.24
C ILE A 202 -13.76 11.75 -3.85
N LYS A 203 -14.24 10.69 -3.19
CA LYS A 203 -14.14 9.32 -3.70
C LYS A 203 -15.49 8.62 -3.57
N VAL A 204 -16.06 8.20 -4.70
CA VAL A 204 -17.43 7.66 -4.73
C VAL A 204 -17.48 6.31 -5.42
N LEU A 205 -18.36 5.40 -4.97
CA LEU A 205 -18.47 4.07 -5.59
C LEU A 205 -19.20 4.08 -6.94
N THR A 206 -20.30 4.83 -7.05
CA THR A 206 -21.26 4.66 -8.15
C THR A 206 -21.33 5.85 -9.09
N SER A 207 -21.64 7.04 -8.56
CA SER A 207 -21.90 8.23 -9.38
C SER A 207 -21.49 9.51 -8.68
N PHE A 208 -21.08 10.47 -9.48
CA PHE A 208 -20.72 11.82 -9.07
C PHE A 208 -21.52 12.85 -9.88
N TYR A 209 -22.11 13.83 -9.18
CA TYR A 209 -22.78 14.98 -9.75
C TYR A 209 -22.36 16.24 -8.96
N GLY A 210 -21.56 17.11 -9.58
CA GLY A 210 -21.06 18.34 -8.96
C GLY A 210 -19.69 18.77 -9.48
N PRO A 211 -19.04 19.78 -8.88
CA PRO A 211 -19.71 20.86 -8.18
C PRO A 211 -20.58 21.68 -9.14
N GLY A 212 -21.37 22.63 -8.63
CA GLY A 212 -22.13 23.59 -9.42
C GLY A 212 -21.27 24.47 -10.32
N SER A 213 -21.88 25.08 -11.35
CA SER A 213 -21.15 25.86 -12.37
C SER A 213 -20.34 27.07 -11.89
N ALA A 214 -20.61 27.55 -10.67
CA ALA A 214 -19.87 28.65 -10.03
C ALA A 214 -19.05 28.18 -8.81
N ALA A 215 -18.91 26.87 -8.62
CA ALA A 215 -18.14 26.28 -7.54
C ALA A 215 -16.95 25.49 -8.09
N LEU A 216 -16.11 25.04 -7.16
CA LEU A 216 -14.89 24.33 -7.49
C LEU A 216 -14.55 23.26 -6.46
N ILE A 217 -13.71 22.33 -6.88
CA ILE A 217 -12.97 21.40 -6.01
C ILE A 217 -11.50 21.72 -6.18
N ASP A 218 -10.82 22.15 -5.12
CA ASP A 218 -9.39 22.39 -5.09
C ASP A 218 -8.75 21.78 -3.84
N SER A 219 -7.54 22.23 -3.54
CA SER A 219 -6.84 21.83 -2.34
C SER A 219 -5.99 22.94 -1.74
N TYR A 220 -5.46 22.67 -0.56
CA TYR A 220 -4.39 23.41 0.09
C TYR A 220 -3.67 22.46 1.06
N ASN A 221 -2.71 22.97 1.83
CA ASN A 221 -2.05 22.19 2.88
C ASN A 221 -2.05 23.00 4.17
N SER A 222 -2.82 22.56 5.17
CA SER A 222 -2.93 23.28 6.46
C SER A 222 -1.61 23.39 7.23
N LYS A 223 -0.64 22.52 6.93
CA LYS A 223 0.73 22.62 7.47
C LYS A 223 1.46 23.87 6.99
N ASN A 224 1.01 24.44 5.87
CA ASN A 224 1.58 25.62 5.23
C ASN A 224 0.77 26.90 5.50
N GLY A 225 -0.36 26.82 6.20
CA GLY A 225 -1.21 27.97 6.55
C GLY A 225 -2.71 27.70 6.32
N PRO A 226 -3.57 28.69 6.64
CA PRO A 226 -5.00 28.58 6.37
C PRO A 226 -5.29 28.52 4.86
N TYR A 227 -6.47 28.01 4.50
CA TYR A 227 -6.91 27.98 3.11
C TYR A 227 -6.97 29.40 2.52
N TYR A 228 -6.50 29.50 1.28
CA TYR A 228 -6.85 30.57 0.36
C TYR A 228 -6.74 30.04 -1.07
N PHE A 229 -7.46 30.67 -1.99
CA PHE A 229 -7.44 30.28 -3.39
C PHE A 229 -6.15 30.74 -4.08
N GLY A 230 -5.29 29.79 -4.45
CA GLY A 230 -4.04 30.03 -5.19
C GLY A 230 -3.93 29.24 -6.50
N ALA A 231 -4.99 28.52 -6.89
CA ALA A 231 -4.94 27.55 -7.99
C ALA A 231 -4.77 28.21 -9.38
N ASP A 232 -5.16 29.48 -9.54
CA ASP A 232 -5.09 30.20 -10.82
C ASP A 232 -3.78 31.01 -11.01
N ASN A 233 -2.89 31.01 -10.02
CA ASN A 233 -1.66 31.80 -10.04
C ASN A 233 -0.40 30.92 -9.95
N PRO A 234 0.21 30.55 -11.09
CA PRO A 234 1.43 29.74 -11.11
C PRO A 234 2.65 30.35 -10.41
N SER A 235 2.62 31.64 -10.08
CA SER A 235 3.69 32.31 -9.33
C SER A 235 3.50 32.24 -7.81
N ASP A 236 2.35 31.76 -7.36
CA ASP A 236 2.04 31.60 -5.94
C ASP A 236 2.87 30.44 -5.33
N PRO A 237 3.53 30.63 -4.17
CA PRO A 237 4.29 29.56 -3.51
C PRO A 237 3.47 28.31 -3.18
N HIS A 238 2.16 28.44 -2.99
CA HIS A 238 1.22 27.37 -2.64
C HIS A 238 0.46 26.84 -3.86
N TYR A 239 0.74 27.31 -5.09
CA TYR A 239 0.11 26.82 -6.33
C TYR A 239 0.11 25.29 -6.44
N SER A 240 1.22 24.65 -6.08
CA SER A 240 1.36 23.18 -6.11
C SER A 240 0.50 22.46 -5.06
N ASP A 241 0.13 23.13 -3.98
CA ASP A 241 -0.78 22.60 -2.96
C ASP A 241 -2.24 22.72 -3.40
N SER A 242 -2.56 23.50 -4.45
CA SER A 242 -3.93 23.77 -4.92
C SER A 242 -4.44 22.87 -6.04
N HIS A 243 -3.65 21.90 -6.49
CA HIS A 243 -3.97 21.01 -7.62
C HIS A 243 -4.20 19.54 -7.21
N SER A 244 -4.65 19.29 -5.99
CA SER A 244 -5.00 17.97 -5.45
C SER A 244 -6.51 17.84 -5.18
N GLY A 245 -7.34 18.61 -5.90
CA GLY A 245 -8.79 18.56 -5.93
C GLY A 245 -9.36 17.30 -6.61
N ASP A 246 -8.75 16.13 -6.40
CA ASP A 246 -9.03 14.92 -7.17
C ASP A 246 -10.44 14.35 -6.94
N VAL A 247 -11.09 13.90 -8.02
CA VAL A 247 -12.39 13.21 -7.97
C VAL A 247 -12.26 11.80 -8.54
N SER A 248 -12.54 10.80 -7.71
CA SER A 248 -12.49 9.39 -8.09
C SER A 248 -13.87 8.74 -8.04
N VAL A 249 -14.32 8.15 -9.15
CA VAL A 249 -15.63 7.52 -9.32
C VAL A 249 -15.47 6.05 -9.70
N GLY A 250 -15.98 5.13 -8.88
CA GLY A 250 -15.89 3.68 -9.10
C GLY A 250 -16.82 3.15 -10.20
N GLY A 251 -17.67 4.03 -10.76
CA GLY A 251 -18.59 3.75 -11.85
C GLY A 251 -18.42 4.71 -13.04
N ALA A 252 -19.32 4.58 -14.01
CA ALA A 252 -19.28 5.33 -15.27
C ALA A 252 -19.99 6.70 -15.23
N SER A 253 -20.77 6.97 -14.18
CA SER A 253 -21.62 8.16 -14.09
C SER A 253 -20.87 9.33 -13.46
N PHE A 254 -20.56 10.33 -14.28
CA PHE A 254 -19.86 11.54 -13.90
C PHE A 254 -20.52 12.75 -14.59
N ASP A 255 -20.99 13.70 -13.81
CA ASP A 255 -21.55 14.97 -14.27
C ASP A 255 -20.85 16.13 -13.57
N LEU A 256 -20.41 17.12 -14.35
CA LEU A 256 -19.57 18.22 -13.92
C LEU A 256 -20.19 19.58 -14.28
N GLY A 257 -20.47 20.38 -13.25
CA GLY A 257 -20.89 21.78 -13.40
C GLY A 257 -19.72 22.76 -13.37
N GLY A 258 -18.90 22.70 -12.30
CA GLY A 258 -17.84 23.66 -11.99
C GLY A 258 -16.41 23.16 -12.24
N ASP A 259 -15.43 23.80 -11.61
CA ASP A 259 -14.00 23.52 -11.80
C ASP A 259 -13.49 22.39 -10.87
N ILE A 260 -12.57 21.58 -11.36
CA ILE A 260 -11.82 20.56 -10.63
C ILE A 260 -10.34 20.86 -10.82
N TRP A 261 -9.70 21.36 -9.76
CA TRP A 261 -8.26 21.59 -9.69
C TRP A 261 -7.55 20.31 -9.25
N GLY A 262 -7.65 19.27 -10.07
CA GLY A 262 -7.14 17.94 -9.77
C GLY A 262 -7.43 16.94 -10.87
N ASN A 263 -7.10 15.68 -10.62
CA ASN A 263 -7.34 14.56 -11.52
C ASN A 263 -8.78 14.06 -11.43
N VAL A 264 -9.30 13.55 -12.54
CA VAL A 264 -10.58 12.84 -12.58
C VAL A 264 -10.35 11.41 -13.01
N THR A 265 -10.76 10.47 -12.17
CA THR A 265 -10.68 9.04 -12.49
C THR A 265 -12.07 8.41 -12.46
N THR A 266 -12.43 7.64 -13.48
CA THR A 266 -13.67 6.85 -13.50
C THR A 266 -13.39 5.38 -13.83
N ASN A 267 -14.40 4.53 -13.72
CA ASN A 267 -14.34 3.13 -14.17
C ASN A 267 -15.44 2.87 -15.21
N GLY A 268 -15.07 2.97 -16.48
CA GLY A 268 -15.97 2.82 -17.62
C GLY A 268 -16.74 4.09 -17.99
N GLY A 269 -16.35 5.26 -17.47
CA GLY A 269 -16.92 6.55 -17.84
C GLY A 269 -16.45 7.05 -19.21
N ASN A 270 -17.02 8.18 -19.65
CA ASN A 270 -16.68 8.84 -20.92
C ASN A 270 -16.26 10.31 -20.70
N VAL A 271 -15.56 10.58 -19.60
CA VAL A 271 -15.07 11.94 -19.32
C VAL A 271 -14.06 12.33 -20.40
N THR A 272 -14.25 13.52 -20.98
CA THR A 272 -13.36 14.05 -22.03
C THR A 272 -12.65 15.30 -21.51
N PRO A 273 -11.44 15.60 -22.03
CA PRO A 273 -10.74 16.83 -21.70
C PRO A 273 -11.64 18.05 -21.91
N ASN A 274 -11.73 18.90 -20.88
CA ASN A 274 -12.48 20.14 -20.92
C ASN A 274 -11.75 21.20 -20.09
N THR A 275 -12.16 22.46 -20.21
CA THR A 275 -11.47 23.60 -19.57
C THR A 275 -11.67 23.68 -18.05
N ARG A 276 -12.55 22.84 -17.48
CA ARG A 276 -12.88 22.83 -16.06
C ARG A 276 -12.12 21.74 -15.30
N ILE A 277 -11.41 20.85 -15.98
CA ILE A 277 -10.57 19.83 -15.33
C ILE A 277 -9.12 20.22 -15.56
N HIS A 278 -8.42 20.60 -14.48
CA HIS A 278 -7.05 21.12 -14.54
C HIS A 278 -5.98 20.04 -14.28
N GLY A 279 -6.39 18.78 -14.10
CA GLY A 279 -5.50 17.61 -13.98
C GLY A 279 -5.68 16.59 -15.11
N THR A 280 -5.27 15.36 -14.83
CA THR A 280 -5.39 14.24 -15.79
C THR A 280 -6.75 13.56 -15.71
N ILE A 281 -7.16 12.92 -16.81
CA ILE A 281 -8.39 12.15 -16.88
C ILE A 281 -8.04 10.70 -17.22
N ASP A 282 -8.50 9.75 -16.41
CA ASP A 282 -8.42 8.32 -16.70
C ASP A 282 -9.77 7.64 -16.44
N ASN A 283 -10.37 7.10 -17.50
CA ASN A 283 -11.68 6.45 -17.42
C ASN A 283 -11.62 4.94 -17.12
N ASN A 284 -10.44 4.39 -16.81
CA ASN A 284 -10.22 2.97 -16.62
C ASN A 284 -9.51 2.64 -15.30
N VAL A 285 -9.88 3.34 -14.22
CA VAL A 285 -9.31 3.15 -12.88
C VAL A 285 -10.33 2.47 -11.97
N PRO A 286 -10.41 1.12 -11.96
CA PRO A 286 -11.25 0.42 -11.01
C PRO A 286 -10.67 0.54 -9.60
N PHE A 287 -11.54 0.82 -8.63
CA PHE A 287 -11.21 0.72 -7.21
C PHE A 287 -12.40 0.19 -6.43
N THR A 288 -12.13 -0.25 -5.20
CA THR A 288 -13.16 -0.59 -4.23
C THR A 288 -13.07 0.37 -3.05
N ILE A 289 -14.21 0.60 -2.41
CA ILE A 289 -14.27 1.23 -1.10
C ILE A 289 -14.84 0.16 -0.17
N PRO A 290 -14.06 -0.34 0.80
CA PRO A 290 -14.55 -1.37 1.71
C PRO A 290 -15.68 -0.82 2.58
N PRO A 291 -16.73 -1.62 2.88
CA PRO A 291 -17.72 -1.26 3.89
C PRO A 291 -17.05 -0.86 5.20
N TYR A 292 -17.58 0.17 5.87
CA TYR A 292 -17.06 0.55 7.18
C TYR A 292 -17.72 -0.30 8.26
N VAL A 293 -16.92 -0.79 9.21
CA VAL A 293 -17.40 -1.53 10.37
C VAL A 293 -16.91 -0.85 11.63
N MET A 294 -17.73 -0.90 12.68
CA MET A 294 -17.36 -0.32 13.97
C MET A 294 -16.05 -0.93 14.50
N PRO A 295 -15.09 -0.11 14.97
CA PRO A 295 -13.84 -0.63 15.51
C PRO A 295 -14.05 -1.50 16.76
N SER A 296 -13.45 -2.68 16.77
CA SER A 296 -13.60 -3.66 17.86
C SER A 296 -12.65 -3.43 19.04
N ASN A 297 -11.68 -2.53 18.89
CA ASN A 297 -10.63 -2.22 19.86
C ASN A 297 -10.94 -0.99 20.73
N LEU A 298 -12.13 -0.38 20.58
CA LEU A 298 -12.54 0.70 21.46
C LEU A 298 -12.76 0.20 22.89
N SER A 299 -12.44 1.03 23.87
CA SER A 299 -12.76 0.76 25.27
C SER A 299 -14.28 0.67 25.46
N PRO A 300 -14.80 -0.01 26.50
CA PRO A 300 -16.24 -0.01 26.76
C PRO A 300 -16.80 1.41 26.86
N PRO A 301 -18.02 1.67 26.35
CA PRO A 301 -18.58 3.02 26.36
C PRO A 301 -18.79 3.51 27.78
N SER A 302 -18.55 4.80 27.99
CA SER A 302 -18.89 5.48 29.23
C SER A 302 -20.39 5.33 29.52
N PRO A 303 -20.80 5.09 30.77
CA PRO A 303 -22.22 5.03 31.14
C PRO A 303 -22.90 6.41 31.12
N SER A 304 -22.14 7.50 31.00
CA SER A 304 -22.67 8.86 30.85
C SER A 304 -22.98 9.17 29.38
N LEU A 305 -23.86 10.15 29.13
CA LEU A 305 -24.26 10.58 27.78
C LEU A 305 -24.84 9.44 26.93
N THR A 306 -26.06 9.03 27.25
CA THR A 306 -26.79 8.00 26.48
C THR A 306 -27.70 8.60 25.40
N ASN A 307 -28.01 9.89 25.49
CA ASN A 307 -28.87 10.63 24.55
C ASN A 307 -28.42 12.09 24.45
N ILE A 308 -28.57 12.67 23.28
CA ILE A 308 -28.35 14.10 23.01
C ILE A 308 -29.69 14.68 22.54
N THR A 309 -30.47 15.12 23.52
CA THR A 309 -31.74 15.83 23.32
C THR A 309 -31.64 17.19 23.99
N GLY A 310 -32.11 18.25 23.33
CA GLY A 310 -31.91 19.63 23.81
C GLY A 310 -30.44 20.08 23.71
N ASN A 311 -29.98 20.90 24.66
CA ASN A 311 -28.60 21.43 24.63
C ASN A 311 -27.74 20.68 25.65
N VAL A 312 -26.70 19.99 25.18
CA VAL A 312 -25.79 19.18 25.97
C VAL A 312 -24.37 19.69 25.82
N THR A 313 -23.68 19.88 26.94
CA THR A 313 -22.24 20.17 26.98
C THR A 313 -21.51 18.96 27.54
N LEU A 314 -20.53 18.44 26.80
CA LEU A 314 -19.68 17.32 27.17
C LEU A 314 -18.26 17.82 27.44
N THR A 315 -17.82 17.71 28.68
CA THR A 315 -16.41 17.81 29.05
C THR A 315 -15.98 16.44 29.59
N PRO A 316 -15.18 15.65 28.85
CA PRO A 316 -14.72 14.35 29.33
C PRO A 316 -13.95 14.47 30.65
N SER A 317 -13.91 13.39 31.44
CA SER A 317 -13.17 13.39 32.71
C SER A 317 -11.64 13.34 32.52
N THR A 318 -11.18 12.88 31.36
CA THR A 318 -9.76 12.81 30.97
C THR A 318 -9.62 13.19 29.50
N ALA A 319 -8.44 13.66 29.10
CA ALA A 319 -8.19 14.06 27.71
C ALA A 319 -8.28 12.87 26.73
N GLY A 320 -8.01 11.64 27.17
CA GLY A 320 -7.91 10.49 26.25
C GLY A 320 -6.70 10.59 25.32
N SER A 321 -6.67 9.76 24.28
CA SER A 321 -5.65 9.79 23.22
C SER A 321 -6.24 9.30 21.89
N SER A 322 -5.53 9.50 20.78
CA SER A 322 -5.97 9.01 19.46
C SER A 322 -6.22 7.50 19.41
N GLY A 323 -5.40 6.70 20.12
CA GLY A 323 -5.55 5.25 20.22
C GLY A 323 -6.49 4.76 21.33
N SER A 324 -6.87 5.63 22.26
CA SER A 324 -7.78 5.31 23.36
C SER A 324 -8.62 6.56 23.71
N PRO A 325 -9.62 6.88 22.88
CA PRO A 325 -10.47 8.06 23.07
C PRO A 325 -11.50 7.83 24.18
N ASN A 326 -12.10 8.92 24.69
CA ASN A 326 -13.28 8.81 25.55
C ASN A 326 -14.46 8.35 24.70
N PHE A 327 -14.92 7.12 24.90
CA PHE A 327 -15.97 6.52 24.08
C PHE A 327 -17.36 6.63 24.71
N TYR A 328 -18.36 7.01 23.92
CA TYR A 328 -19.76 7.15 24.33
C TYR A 328 -20.69 6.43 23.35
N LEU A 329 -21.77 5.84 23.87
CA LEU A 329 -22.82 5.20 23.07
C LEU A 329 -24.13 5.98 23.24
N VAL A 330 -24.65 6.51 22.15
CA VAL A 330 -25.79 7.43 22.11
C VAL A 330 -26.91 6.84 21.25
N SER A 331 -28.11 6.72 21.82
CA SER A 331 -29.27 6.19 21.09
C SER A 331 -30.06 7.24 20.29
N SER A 332 -29.88 8.53 20.60
CA SER A 332 -30.55 9.64 19.91
C SER A 332 -29.66 10.87 19.84
N PHE A 333 -29.52 11.45 18.65
CA PHE A 333 -28.80 12.71 18.45
C PHE A 333 -29.66 13.70 17.64
N SER A 334 -30.49 14.46 18.37
CA SER A 334 -31.40 15.47 17.81
C SER A 334 -31.21 16.87 18.41
N GLY A 335 -30.48 16.97 19.52
CA GLY A 335 -30.15 18.22 20.20
C GLY A 335 -28.86 18.88 19.72
N LYS A 336 -28.43 19.96 20.39
CA LYS A 336 -27.10 20.54 20.24
C LYS A 336 -26.12 19.85 21.19
N LEU A 337 -25.03 19.30 20.66
CA LEU A 337 -23.88 18.83 21.43
C LEU A 337 -22.74 19.85 21.33
N THR A 338 -22.22 20.30 22.47
CA THR A 338 -20.95 21.02 22.55
C THR A 338 -19.93 20.15 23.26
N ILE A 339 -18.74 19.99 22.69
CA ILE A 339 -17.67 19.18 23.27
C ILE A 339 -16.51 20.10 23.64
N ASP A 340 -16.21 20.18 24.93
CA ASP A 340 -15.13 20.99 25.49
C ASP A 340 -13.87 20.15 25.72
N GLN A 341 -12.72 20.80 25.60
CA GLN A 341 -11.42 20.24 25.97
C GLN A 341 -11.29 20.02 27.48
N VAL A 342 -10.45 19.06 27.86
CA VAL A 342 -10.04 18.85 29.25
C VAL A 342 -8.85 19.76 29.57
N GLY A 343 -9.12 20.87 30.25
CA GLY A 343 -8.10 21.85 30.61
C GLY A 343 -7.50 22.50 29.36
N THR A 344 -6.22 22.25 29.10
CA THR A 344 -5.48 22.75 27.92
C THR A 344 -4.93 21.61 27.05
N ALA A 345 -5.39 20.37 27.26
CA ALA A 345 -4.87 19.20 26.57
C ALA A 345 -5.70 18.86 25.31
N GLU A 346 -5.04 18.30 24.30
CA GLU A 346 -5.70 17.65 23.17
C GLU A 346 -6.64 16.56 23.69
N THR A 347 -7.93 16.71 23.42
CA THR A 347 -9.00 15.88 23.97
C THR A 347 -9.63 15.03 22.89
N TYR A 348 -9.58 13.71 23.05
CA TYR A 348 -10.05 12.74 22.05
C TYR A 348 -11.36 12.09 22.51
N VAL A 349 -12.37 12.18 21.64
CA VAL A 349 -13.73 11.68 21.87
C VAL A 349 -14.18 10.82 20.71
N ALA A 350 -14.79 9.68 21.03
CA ALA A 350 -15.45 8.80 20.09
C ALA A 350 -16.93 8.66 20.51
N ILE A 351 -17.86 8.83 19.56
CA ILE A 351 -19.30 8.71 19.82
C ILE A 351 -19.87 7.74 18.82
N HIS A 352 -20.49 6.65 19.29
CA HIS A 352 -21.32 5.78 18.46
C HIS A 352 -22.79 6.18 18.62
N VAL A 353 -23.41 6.57 17.51
CA VAL A 353 -24.81 6.94 17.42
C VAL A 353 -25.58 5.82 16.74
N THR A 354 -26.49 5.16 17.46
CA THR A 354 -27.23 4.00 16.93
C THR A 354 -28.50 4.38 16.16
N GLY A 355 -28.82 5.67 16.09
CA GLY A 355 -29.96 6.21 15.38
C GLY A 355 -29.54 7.32 14.42
N ASP A 356 -30.52 8.09 13.96
CA ASP A 356 -30.27 9.22 13.06
C ASP A 356 -29.63 10.41 13.79
N ILE A 357 -28.79 11.15 13.07
CA ILE A 357 -28.22 12.42 13.49
C ILE A 357 -28.99 13.55 12.82
N THR A 358 -29.73 14.30 13.62
CA THR A 358 -30.50 15.49 13.20
C THR A 358 -30.16 16.74 14.03
N GLY A 359 -29.28 16.57 15.02
CA GLY A 359 -28.81 17.60 15.92
C GLY A 359 -27.57 18.33 15.41
N SER A 360 -27.21 19.41 16.10
CA SER A 360 -25.98 20.17 15.82
C SER A 360 -24.83 19.71 16.70
N ILE A 361 -23.60 19.87 16.20
CA ILE A 361 -22.37 19.64 16.93
C ILE A 361 -21.50 20.88 16.92
N ASP A 362 -20.84 21.14 18.05
CA ASP A 362 -19.94 22.25 18.28
C ASP A 362 -18.68 21.73 18.98
N VAL A 363 -17.62 21.51 18.18
CA VAL A 363 -16.32 21.01 18.61
C VAL A 363 -15.41 22.18 18.93
N LYS A 364 -15.05 22.33 20.21
CA LYS A 364 -14.15 23.39 20.68
C LYS A 364 -12.69 23.16 20.29
N PRO A 365 -11.83 24.20 20.37
CA PRO A 365 -10.40 24.04 20.13
C PRO A 365 -9.76 22.93 20.97
N ASN A 366 -8.73 22.28 20.42
CA ASN A 366 -8.02 21.14 21.00
C ASN A 366 -8.90 19.91 21.28
N VAL A 367 -10.03 19.76 20.58
CA VAL A 367 -10.90 18.58 20.65
C VAL A 367 -10.87 17.84 19.31
N HIS A 368 -10.69 16.53 19.37
CA HIS A 368 -10.70 15.59 18.26
C HIS A 368 -11.87 14.64 18.42
N VAL A 369 -12.76 14.60 17.44
CA VAL A 369 -14.02 13.87 17.53
C VAL A 369 -14.16 12.91 16.36
N LYS A 370 -14.42 11.63 16.69
CA LYS A 370 -14.90 10.62 15.74
C LYS A 370 -16.35 10.27 16.05
N ILE A 371 -17.23 10.42 15.07
CA ILE A 371 -18.64 10.03 15.17
C ILE A 371 -18.87 8.82 14.29
N TYR A 372 -19.20 7.69 14.91
CA TYR A 372 -19.64 6.48 14.24
C TYR A 372 -21.17 6.48 14.23
N PHE A 373 -21.82 6.32 13.08
CA PHE A 373 -23.28 6.38 13.00
C PHE A 373 -23.87 5.22 12.21
N ASP A 374 -24.95 4.64 12.73
CA ASP A 374 -25.68 3.53 12.10
C ASP A 374 -26.79 4.05 11.17
N GLY A 375 -27.46 5.13 11.56
CA GLY A 375 -28.61 5.70 10.86
C GLY A 375 -28.24 6.68 9.75
N ASN A 376 -29.14 7.63 9.48
CA ASN A 376 -28.94 8.71 8.52
C ASN A 376 -28.41 9.98 9.22
N VAL A 377 -27.80 10.87 8.44
CA VAL A 377 -27.44 12.22 8.88
C VAL A 377 -28.29 13.22 8.10
N SER A 378 -29.00 14.12 8.79
CA SER A 378 -29.78 15.18 8.16
C SER A 378 -29.64 16.47 8.97
N VAL A 379 -28.76 17.36 8.52
CA VAL A 379 -28.37 18.58 9.25
C VAL A 379 -28.16 19.74 8.27
N LYS A 380 -28.00 20.95 8.78
CA LYS A 380 -27.50 22.08 7.97
C LYS A 380 -25.98 22.18 8.10
N ALA A 381 -25.33 22.78 7.10
CA ALA A 381 -23.90 23.04 7.15
C ALA A 381 -23.51 23.83 8.42
N GLN A 382 -24.28 24.85 8.80
CA GLN A 382 -24.08 25.62 10.04
C GLN A 382 -24.22 24.79 11.34
N ASP A 383 -24.84 23.61 11.28
CA ASP A 383 -25.03 22.74 12.43
C ASP A 383 -23.79 21.89 12.71
N ILE A 384 -22.79 21.89 11.81
CA ILE A 384 -21.50 21.21 11.95
C ILE A 384 -20.42 22.27 12.24
N VAL A 385 -20.24 22.58 13.52
CA VAL A 385 -19.26 23.58 13.97
C VAL A 385 -18.00 22.89 14.45
N ASN A 386 -16.89 23.16 13.76
CA ASN A 386 -15.54 22.76 14.14
C ASN A 386 -14.69 24.02 14.31
N GLU A 387 -14.50 24.49 15.53
CA GLU A 387 -13.83 25.76 15.81
C GLU A 387 -12.33 25.74 15.47
N THR A 388 -11.74 24.55 15.30
CA THR A 388 -10.34 24.44 14.83
C THR A 388 -10.20 24.73 13.33
N SER A 389 -11.30 24.63 12.58
CA SER A 389 -11.33 24.68 11.11
C SER A 389 -10.47 23.60 10.41
N LEU A 390 -9.88 22.66 11.16
CA LEU A 390 -9.15 21.51 10.63
C LEU A 390 -10.09 20.32 10.54
N ALA A 391 -10.43 19.89 9.32
CA ALA A 391 -11.40 18.83 9.09
C ALA A 391 -11.01 17.50 9.75
N GLY A 392 -9.71 17.26 9.96
CA GLY A 392 -9.20 16.08 10.66
C GLY A 392 -9.68 15.98 12.11
N ASN A 393 -10.07 17.09 12.75
CA ASN A 393 -10.52 17.11 14.14
C ASN A 393 -12.01 16.75 14.31
N LEU A 394 -12.78 16.68 13.21
CA LEU A 394 -14.17 16.24 13.22
C LEU A 394 -14.43 15.27 12.07
N GLN A 395 -14.48 13.98 12.42
CA GLN A 395 -14.59 12.89 11.47
C GLN A 395 -15.88 12.11 11.68
N PHE A 396 -16.65 11.90 10.61
CA PHE A 396 -17.85 11.08 10.58
C PHE A 396 -17.57 9.77 9.85
N TYR A 397 -18.02 8.67 10.44
CA TYR A 397 -17.87 7.31 9.94
C TYR A 397 -19.24 6.63 9.90
N GLY A 398 -19.77 6.42 8.70
CA GLY A 398 -21.04 5.72 8.50
C GLY A 398 -20.83 4.23 8.55
N ILE A 399 -21.34 3.56 9.58
CA ILE A 399 -21.26 2.10 9.72
C ILE A 399 -22.15 1.50 8.63
N SER A 400 -21.54 0.68 7.77
CA SER A 400 -22.24 0.06 6.65
C SER A 400 -23.34 -0.88 7.15
N PRO A 401 -24.59 -0.71 6.70
CA PRO A 401 -25.67 -1.62 7.09
C PRO A 401 -25.37 -3.06 6.71
N THR A 402 -25.65 -4.00 7.60
CA THR A 402 -25.50 -5.44 7.32
C THR A 402 -26.60 -5.98 6.41
N ASP A 403 -27.76 -5.32 6.40
CA ASP A 403 -28.85 -5.60 5.47
C ASP A 403 -28.57 -4.87 4.14
N PRO A 404 -28.37 -5.59 3.02
CA PRO A 404 -28.07 -4.97 1.73
C PRO A 404 -29.24 -4.15 1.16
N THR A 405 -30.44 -4.22 1.73
CA THR A 405 -31.60 -3.42 1.34
C THR A 405 -31.75 -2.13 2.14
N ALA A 406 -31.05 -2.02 3.27
CA ALA A 406 -31.04 -0.79 4.05
C ALA A 406 -30.27 0.29 3.28
N THR A 407 -30.85 1.49 3.27
CA THR A 407 -30.21 2.67 2.70
C THR A 407 -29.72 3.57 3.82
N GLN A 408 -28.60 4.24 3.57
CA GLN A 408 -28.04 5.24 4.45
C GLN A 408 -27.90 6.53 3.65
N SER A 409 -28.26 7.68 4.22
CA SER A 409 -28.07 8.99 3.59
C SER A 409 -27.33 9.95 4.51
N ILE A 410 -26.62 10.87 3.88
CA ILE A 410 -26.06 12.06 4.52
C ILE A 410 -26.58 13.27 3.74
N ASP A 411 -27.49 14.01 4.35
CA ASP A 411 -28.17 15.14 3.75
C ASP A 411 -27.75 16.42 4.46
N ILE A 412 -26.94 17.24 3.76
CA ILE A 412 -26.44 18.52 4.27
C ILE A 412 -27.17 19.67 3.56
N ALA A 413 -27.96 20.42 4.32
CA ALA A 413 -28.71 21.58 3.82
C ALA A 413 -27.97 22.90 4.08
N SER A 414 -28.41 23.95 3.39
CA SER A 414 -28.00 25.34 3.68
C SER A 414 -28.78 25.92 4.88
N PRO A 415 -28.30 27.02 5.50
CA PRO A 415 -27.08 27.77 5.20
C PRO A 415 -25.87 27.28 6.01
N GLY A 416 -24.72 27.92 5.77
CA GLY A 416 -23.48 27.75 6.54
C GLY A 416 -22.39 27.03 5.76
N ASN A 417 -21.24 26.92 6.43
CA ASN A 417 -20.01 26.27 5.97
C ASN A 417 -19.59 25.27 7.05
N PHE A 418 -18.80 24.27 6.70
CA PHE A 418 -18.28 23.33 7.70
C PHE A 418 -16.88 22.82 7.33
N SER A 419 -16.18 22.35 8.37
CA SER A 419 -14.88 21.68 8.24
C SER A 419 -14.94 20.32 8.92
N ALA A 420 -15.09 19.26 8.13
CA ALA A 420 -15.25 17.89 8.61
C ALA A 420 -14.96 16.87 7.51
N THR A 421 -14.67 15.63 7.89
CA THR A 421 -14.54 14.51 6.94
C THR A 421 -15.66 13.50 7.07
N PHE A 422 -16.04 12.86 5.98
CA PHE A 422 -17.05 11.79 5.96
C PHE A 422 -16.51 10.53 5.29
N TYR A 423 -16.48 9.41 6.02
CA TYR A 423 -16.25 8.09 5.46
C TYR A 423 -17.51 7.24 5.65
N ALA A 424 -18.37 7.19 4.64
CA ALA A 424 -19.62 6.44 4.67
C ALA A 424 -19.83 5.69 3.34
N PRO A 425 -19.09 4.59 3.11
CA PRO A 425 -19.08 3.86 1.84
C PRO A 425 -20.45 3.38 1.34
N SER A 426 -21.41 3.21 2.26
CA SER A 426 -22.78 2.76 1.96
C SER A 426 -23.77 3.91 1.75
N ALA A 427 -23.40 5.14 2.10
CA ALA A 427 -24.32 6.26 2.14
C ALA A 427 -24.38 7.04 0.82
N ASP A 428 -25.59 7.44 0.45
CA ASP A 428 -25.82 8.44 -0.61
C ASP A 428 -25.66 9.84 0.02
N PHE A 429 -24.74 10.64 -0.49
CA PHE A 429 -24.43 11.97 0.04
C PHE A 429 -25.09 13.05 -0.82
N HIS A 430 -25.91 13.89 -0.18
CA HIS A 430 -26.56 15.02 -0.81
C HIS A 430 -26.17 16.32 -0.10
N ILE A 431 -25.73 17.32 -0.87
CA ILE A 431 -25.45 18.66 -0.36
C ILE A 431 -26.19 19.71 -1.19
N ASN A 432 -26.88 20.62 -0.52
CA ASN A 432 -27.70 21.65 -1.17
C ASN A 432 -27.23 23.07 -0.85
N GLY A 433 -27.37 23.97 -1.82
CA GLY A 433 -27.10 25.40 -1.66
C GLY A 433 -25.66 25.78 -1.98
N ASN A 434 -25.07 26.65 -1.16
CA ASN A 434 -23.73 27.21 -1.43
C ASN A 434 -22.80 27.12 -0.22
N PRO A 435 -22.72 25.97 0.48
CA PRO A 435 -21.74 25.81 1.53
C PRO A 435 -20.32 25.81 0.95
N ASP A 436 -19.43 26.47 1.66
CA ASP A 436 -18.00 26.36 1.46
C ASP A 436 -17.48 25.29 2.44
N VAL A 437 -16.89 24.23 1.91
CA VAL A 437 -16.57 23.00 2.65
C VAL A 437 -15.06 22.77 2.65
N THR A 438 -14.49 22.65 3.85
CA THR A 438 -13.13 22.12 4.01
C THR A 438 -13.22 20.66 4.43
N GLY A 439 -12.64 19.74 3.68
CA GLY A 439 -12.70 18.33 4.06
C GLY A 439 -12.51 17.34 2.93
N ALA A 440 -12.88 16.10 3.25
CA ALA A 440 -12.84 14.97 2.34
C ALA A 440 -14.05 14.08 2.58
N ILE A 441 -14.56 13.48 1.51
CA ILE A 441 -15.70 12.59 1.53
C ILE A 441 -15.46 11.33 0.72
N VAL A 442 -15.79 10.20 1.34
CA VAL A 442 -15.89 8.90 0.71
C VAL A 442 -17.30 8.35 0.90
N CYS A 443 -18.02 8.15 -0.19
CA CYS A 443 -19.43 7.73 -0.13
C CYS A 443 -19.83 6.80 -1.30
N LYS A 444 -21.09 6.37 -1.32
CA LYS A 444 -21.63 5.53 -2.39
C LYS A 444 -21.95 6.33 -3.65
N THR A 445 -22.71 7.41 -3.48
CA THR A 445 -23.03 8.41 -4.51
C THR A 445 -22.83 9.80 -3.94
N PHE A 446 -22.42 10.73 -4.79
CA PHE A 446 -22.30 12.13 -4.44
C PHE A 446 -23.19 12.96 -5.35
N TYR A 447 -24.05 13.76 -4.73
CA TYR A 447 -24.94 14.67 -5.40
C TYR A 447 -24.91 16.05 -4.76
N GLU A 448 -24.48 17.04 -5.54
CA GLU A 448 -24.55 18.43 -5.17
C GLU A 448 -25.62 19.16 -5.99
N ASN A 449 -26.47 19.92 -5.30
CA ASN A 449 -27.42 20.82 -5.94
C ASN A 449 -27.24 22.25 -5.42
N GLY A 450 -26.56 23.07 -6.22
CA GLY A 450 -26.21 24.44 -5.88
C GLY A 450 -24.81 24.76 -6.38
N ASN A 451 -24.05 25.59 -5.67
CA ASN A 451 -22.62 25.82 -5.94
C ASN A 451 -21.86 25.68 -4.61
N ALA A 452 -21.69 24.45 -4.14
CA ALA A 452 -20.88 24.14 -2.98
C ALA A 452 -19.42 23.97 -3.41
N SER A 453 -18.50 24.69 -2.77
CA SER A 453 -17.07 24.53 -3.07
C SER A 453 -16.41 23.62 -2.06
N TRP A 454 -15.41 22.85 -2.52
CA TRP A 454 -14.69 21.89 -1.71
C TRP A 454 -13.20 22.21 -1.70
N HIS A 455 -12.65 22.35 -0.51
CA HIS A 455 -11.26 22.67 -0.25
C HIS A 455 -10.61 21.51 0.48
N TYR A 456 -9.87 20.69 -0.27
CA TYR A 456 -9.17 19.54 0.29
C TYR A 456 -7.91 19.97 1.03
N ASP A 457 -7.84 19.68 2.32
CA ASP A 457 -6.59 19.80 3.06
C ASP A 457 -5.74 18.54 2.85
N ARG A 458 -4.59 18.69 2.18
CA ARG A 458 -3.63 17.61 1.93
C ARG A 458 -3.10 16.96 3.21
N ALA A 459 -3.20 17.62 4.37
CA ALA A 459 -2.85 17.00 5.64
C ALA A 459 -3.79 15.83 5.99
N LEU A 460 -5.02 15.80 5.45
CA LEU A 460 -6.00 14.73 5.67
C LEU A 460 -5.56 13.37 5.13
N ALA A 461 -4.61 13.33 4.19
CA ALA A 461 -4.07 12.05 3.70
C ALA A 461 -3.41 11.20 4.81
N ALA A 462 -3.06 11.79 5.95
CA ALA A 462 -2.56 11.06 7.12
C ALA A 462 -3.63 10.80 8.19
N GLU A 463 -4.87 11.23 7.95
CA GLU A 463 -5.96 11.19 8.92
C GLU A 463 -6.88 9.99 8.71
N GLY A 464 -7.38 9.47 9.84
CA GLY A 464 -8.33 8.38 9.86
C GLY A 464 -7.69 6.99 9.97
N GLU A 465 -8.56 6.00 10.18
CA GLU A 465 -8.15 4.60 10.30
C GLU A 465 -7.76 4.06 8.92
N ARG A 466 -6.65 3.32 8.86
CA ARG A 466 -6.22 2.67 7.62
C ARG A 466 -7.34 1.80 7.03
N ILE A 467 -7.53 1.91 5.72
CA ILE A 467 -8.47 1.09 4.94
C ILE A 467 -7.76 0.14 3.99
N ASP A 468 -6.46 0.30 3.76
CA ASP A 468 -5.62 -0.65 3.02
C ASP A 468 -4.13 -0.37 3.29
N TYR A 469 -3.25 -1.02 2.53
CA TYR A 469 -1.84 -0.70 2.39
C TYR A 469 -1.50 -0.47 0.92
N ARG A 470 -0.38 0.23 0.67
CA ARG A 470 0.29 0.32 -0.63
C ARG A 470 1.79 0.17 -0.49
N ILE A 471 2.44 -0.43 -1.47
CA ILE A 471 3.90 -0.44 -1.56
C ILE A 471 4.38 0.93 -2.01
N VAL A 472 5.20 1.59 -1.18
CA VAL A 472 5.76 2.93 -1.46
C VAL A 472 7.26 2.90 -1.75
N SER A 473 7.90 1.76 -1.54
CA SER A 473 9.31 1.57 -1.86
C SER A 473 9.60 0.11 -2.21
N TYR A 474 10.45 -0.08 -3.20
CA TYR A 474 11.04 -1.36 -3.60
C TYR A 474 12.53 -1.15 -3.74
N VAL A 475 13.32 -1.97 -3.05
CA VAL A 475 14.76 -2.01 -3.20
C VAL A 475 15.18 -3.46 -3.36
N GLU A 476 15.93 -3.75 -4.42
CA GLU A 476 16.67 -4.99 -4.45
C GLU A 476 17.92 -4.85 -3.57
N ASP A 477 18.03 -5.69 -2.55
CA ASP A 477 19.22 -5.70 -1.69
C ASP A 477 20.33 -6.49 -2.38
N MET A 478 21.15 -5.76 -3.14
CA MET A 478 22.32 -6.28 -3.84
C MET A 478 23.57 -6.37 -2.97
N ARG A 479 23.48 -6.06 -1.67
CA ARG A 479 24.66 -6.11 -0.78
C ARG A 479 25.26 -7.50 -0.75
#